data_AF-A0A9P3EM26-F1
#
_entry.id   AF-A0A9P3EM26-F1
#
_cell.length_a   1.000
_cell.length_b   1.000
_cell.length_c   1.000
_cell.angle_alpha   90.00
_cell.angle_beta   90.00
_cell.angle_gamma   90.00
#
_symmetry.space_group_name_H-M   'P 1'
#
loop_
_entity.id
_entity.type
_entity.pdbx_description
1 polymer ?
#
loop_
_entity_poly.entity_id
_entity_poly.type
_entity_poly.pdbx_seq_one_letter_code
_entity_poly.pdbx_strand_id
1 'polypeptide(L)'
;MKKYDARIVVITRETRLEKVLVSQNTLSQARFYIKQLGGDFDEYEEEHRQYNASLQQTRQEVEGLGNIQILERKYLPNFIFAPDDVVVVVGQDGLVANVIKYLDQQPVIGINPDAGRWDGVLLPFTPADVAKIIQETLAGKRKIEDVTMAKVRLQNGQELLAVNDFFIGQRTHTSARYIIKHSGRKEPQSSSGVIVSTGLGSTGWMKSVIAGASRISSSVIGHPYGGQQENENLVSEMDDGMADYASGVAAGEPEMLAEVAAPHVENSAPAMFSRHKTLNKKTYGISELSRVIGKWGSRELIFAVREPFPSKTTGTNLIFGKILPDEALRIESLMGENGVIFSDGMESDFLAFNSGTEALITLAEKRGHIVV
;
A
#
# COMPACT_ATOMS: atom_id res chain seq x y z
N MET A 1 33.10 -24.00 -12.10
CA MET A 1 32.41 -22.99 -11.27
C MET A 1 33.01 -23.01 -9.87
N LYS A 2 33.32 -21.86 -9.26
CA LYS A 2 33.66 -21.82 -7.83
C LYS A 2 32.42 -22.25 -7.05
N LYS A 3 32.55 -23.29 -6.23
CA LYS A 3 31.51 -23.68 -5.26
C LYS A 3 31.59 -22.64 -4.14
N TYR A 4 30.49 -21.94 -3.88
CA TYR A 4 30.40 -21.04 -2.73
C TYR A 4 29.97 -21.86 -1.51
N ASP A 5 30.55 -21.58 -0.34
CA ASP A 5 30.17 -22.26 0.91
C ASP A 5 28.82 -21.79 1.46
N ALA A 6 28.37 -20.59 1.05
CA ALA A 6 27.09 -20.01 1.42
C ALA A 6 25.92 -20.88 0.95
N ARG A 7 24.93 -21.08 1.84
CA ARG A 7 23.68 -21.77 1.51
C ARG A 7 22.72 -20.82 0.79
N ILE A 8 22.09 -21.33 -0.25
CA ILE A 8 21.07 -20.62 -1.04
C ILE A 8 19.70 -21.10 -0.54
N VAL A 9 18.90 -20.20 0.01
CA VAL A 9 17.56 -20.52 0.51
C VAL A 9 16.51 -19.99 -0.46
N VAL A 10 15.84 -20.89 -1.18
CA VAL A 10 14.79 -20.55 -2.13
C VAL A 10 13.43 -20.58 -1.44
N ILE A 11 12.82 -19.42 -1.27
CA ILE A 11 11.50 -19.25 -0.68
C ILE A 11 10.42 -19.31 -1.74
N THR A 12 9.40 -20.12 -1.48
CA THR A 12 8.24 -20.28 -2.35
C THR A 12 6.94 -20.01 -1.59
N ARG A 13 5.85 -19.83 -2.33
CA ARG A 13 4.48 -19.82 -1.81
C ARG A 13 3.61 -20.87 -2.49
N GLU A 14 2.53 -21.22 -1.83
CA GLU A 14 1.40 -21.89 -2.46
C GLU A 14 0.68 -20.92 -3.42
N THR A 15 0.20 -21.45 -4.55
CA THR A 15 -0.66 -20.71 -5.47
C THR A 15 -2.05 -20.55 -4.89
N ARG A 16 -2.84 -19.64 -5.46
CA ARG A 16 -4.25 -19.47 -5.06
C ARG A 16 -5.04 -20.76 -5.32
N LEU A 17 -4.77 -21.44 -6.42
CA LEU A 17 -5.41 -22.71 -6.76
C LEU A 17 -5.09 -23.80 -5.73
N GLU A 18 -3.82 -23.95 -5.32
CA GLU A 18 -3.41 -24.92 -4.30
C GLU A 18 -4.12 -24.68 -2.97
N LYS A 19 -4.23 -23.41 -2.54
CA LYS A 19 -4.96 -23.05 -1.32
C LYS A 19 -6.44 -23.45 -1.39
N VAL A 20 -7.09 -23.21 -2.52
CA VAL A 20 -8.49 -23.62 -2.69
C VAL A 20 -8.60 -25.14 -2.67
N LEU A 21 -7.70 -25.86 -3.34
CA LEU A 21 -7.68 -27.33 -3.37
C LEU A 21 -7.51 -27.95 -1.99
N VAL A 22 -6.67 -27.36 -1.12
CA VAL A 22 -6.53 -27.80 0.27
C VAL A 22 -7.86 -27.72 1.03
N SER A 23 -8.70 -26.71 0.75
CA SER A 23 -10.01 -26.55 1.40
C SER A 23 -11.13 -27.38 0.74
N GLN A 24 -11.08 -27.59 -0.58
CA GLN A 24 -12.16 -28.18 -1.37
C GLN A 24 -11.89 -29.62 -1.79
N ASN A 25 -10.74 -30.22 -1.46
CA ASN A 25 -10.32 -31.61 -1.72
C ASN A 25 -10.28 -32.08 -3.20
N THR A 26 -11.05 -31.46 -4.11
CA THR A 26 -11.19 -31.86 -5.52
C THR A 26 -11.16 -30.64 -6.44
N LEU A 27 -10.67 -30.83 -7.67
CA LEU A 27 -10.65 -29.78 -8.70
C LEU A 27 -12.05 -29.30 -9.06
N SER A 28 -13.03 -30.21 -9.14
CA SER A 28 -14.42 -29.85 -9.47
C SER A 28 -15.05 -28.95 -8.41
N GLN A 29 -14.82 -29.23 -7.12
CA GLN A 29 -15.31 -28.40 -6.02
C GLN A 29 -14.57 -27.06 -5.96
N ALA A 30 -13.26 -27.05 -6.19
CA ALA A 30 -12.47 -25.82 -6.32
C ALA A 30 -12.99 -24.91 -7.45
N ARG A 31 -13.29 -25.50 -8.62
CA ARG A 31 -13.85 -24.79 -9.77
C ARG A 31 -15.21 -24.19 -9.46
N PHE A 32 -16.09 -24.95 -8.81
CA PHE A 32 -17.39 -24.46 -8.39
C PHE A 32 -17.27 -23.31 -7.37
N TYR A 33 -16.42 -23.47 -6.36
CA TYR A 33 -16.16 -22.46 -5.34
C TYR A 33 -15.63 -21.14 -5.91
N ILE A 34 -14.63 -21.20 -6.79
CA ILE A 34 -14.06 -20.01 -7.44
C ILE A 34 -15.13 -19.26 -8.25
N LYS A 35 -15.97 -19.99 -9.00
CA LYS A 35 -17.07 -19.39 -9.77
C LYS A 35 -18.14 -18.74 -8.88
N GLN A 36 -18.46 -19.34 -7.73
CA GLN A 36 -19.43 -18.75 -6.78
C GLN A 36 -18.94 -17.43 -6.18
N LEU A 37 -17.62 -17.28 -5.99
CA LEU A 37 -17.01 -16.02 -5.57
C LEU A 37 -16.90 -14.99 -6.71
N GLY A 38 -17.42 -15.30 -7.90
CA GLY A 38 -17.32 -14.45 -9.09
C GLY A 38 -15.96 -14.46 -9.78
N GLY A 39 -15.08 -15.41 -9.43
CA GLY A 39 -13.77 -15.57 -10.05
C GLY A 39 -13.77 -16.44 -11.30
N ASP A 40 -12.75 -16.27 -12.14
CA ASP A 40 -12.48 -17.14 -13.29
C ASP A 40 -11.50 -18.27 -12.89
N PHE A 41 -11.92 -19.53 -13.09
CA PHE A 41 -11.07 -20.68 -12.77
C PHE A 41 -9.87 -20.77 -13.72
N ASP A 42 -10.05 -20.42 -14.99
CA ASP A 42 -9.02 -20.61 -16.00
C ASP A 42 -7.84 -19.63 -15.74
N GLU A 43 -8.13 -18.45 -15.16
CA GLU A 43 -7.12 -17.50 -14.64
C GLU A 43 -6.28 -18.10 -13.49
N TYR A 44 -6.91 -18.87 -12.58
CA TYR A 44 -6.20 -19.52 -11.46
C TYR A 44 -5.33 -20.67 -11.95
N GLU A 45 -5.81 -21.42 -12.94
CA GLU A 45 -5.05 -22.50 -13.56
C GLU A 45 -3.84 -21.97 -14.34
N GLU A 46 -4.01 -20.89 -15.10
CA GLU A 46 -2.90 -20.24 -15.81
C GLU A 46 -1.88 -19.67 -14.81
N GLU A 47 -2.33 -18.96 -13.76
CA GLU A 47 -1.44 -18.48 -12.69
C GLU A 47 -0.61 -19.63 -12.10
N HIS A 48 -1.27 -20.74 -11.78
CA HIS A 48 -0.61 -21.90 -11.18
C HIS A 48 0.38 -22.55 -12.14
N ARG A 49 0.05 -22.66 -13.42
CA ARG A 49 0.95 -23.23 -14.45
C ARG A 49 2.20 -22.36 -14.62
N GLN A 50 2.02 -21.05 -14.80
CA GLN A 50 3.12 -20.10 -14.99
C GLN A 50 4.04 -20.06 -13.76
N TYR A 51 3.45 -20.00 -12.56
CA TYR A 51 4.21 -20.00 -11.32
C TYR A 51 5.03 -21.28 -11.15
N ASN A 52 4.45 -22.46 -11.42
CA ASN A 52 5.19 -23.72 -11.31
C ASN A 52 6.28 -23.86 -12.37
N ALA A 53 6.05 -23.40 -13.60
CA ALA A 53 7.08 -23.35 -14.64
C ALA A 53 8.26 -22.45 -14.22
N SER A 54 7.96 -21.26 -13.69
CA SER A 54 8.95 -20.33 -13.14
C SER A 54 9.75 -20.94 -11.98
N LEU A 55 9.05 -21.61 -11.05
CA LEU A 55 9.69 -22.29 -9.92
C LEU A 55 10.60 -23.43 -10.39
N GLN A 56 10.16 -24.23 -11.35
CA GLN A 56 10.95 -25.31 -11.92
C GLN A 56 12.21 -24.77 -12.60
N GLN A 57 12.08 -23.71 -13.41
CA GLN A 57 13.21 -23.07 -14.05
C GLN A 57 14.18 -22.50 -13.01
N THR A 58 13.67 -21.79 -12.00
CA THR A 58 14.51 -21.24 -10.91
C THR A 58 15.30 -22.35 -10.22
N ARG A 59 14.66 -23.49 -9.92
CA ARG A 59 15.31 -24.66 -9.31
C ARG A 59 16.45 -25.20 -10.18
N GLN A 60 16.21 -25.39 -11.47
CA GLN A 60 17.22 -25.87 -12.42
C GLN A 60 18.43 -24.94 -12.49
N GLU A 61 18.20 -23.62 -12.51
CA GLU A 61 19.27 -22.62 -12.57
C GLU A 61 20.09 -22.57 -11.28
N VAL A 62 19.47 -22.80 -10.11
CA VAL A 62 20.22 -22.80 -8.84
C VAL A 62 20.94 -24.11 -8.54
N GLU A 63 20.46 -25.25 -9.05
CA GLU A 63 21.00 -26.60 -8.78
C GLU A 63 22.52 -26.70 -8.95
N GLY A 64 23.08 -26.01 -9.96
CA GLY A 64 24.52 -26.01 -10.23
C GLY A 64 25.39 -25.21 -9.26
N LEU A 65 24.80 -24.45 -8.34
CA LEU A 65 25.51 -23.47 -7.50
C LEU A 65 26.00 -24.04 -6.16
N GLY A 66 25.44 -25.15 -5.68
CA GLY A 66 25.91 -25.82 -4.46
C GLY A 66 24.81 -26.12 -3.45
N ASN A 67 24.96 -25.62 -2.22
CA ASN A 67 24.10 -25.95 -1.08
C ASN A 67 22.77 -25.19 -1.16
N ILE A 68 21.70 -25.88 -1.58
CA ILE A 68 20.39 -25.26 -1.83
C ILE A 68 19.36 -25.85 -0.88
N GLN A 69 18.56 -24.98 -0.27
CA GLN A 69 17.42 -25.35 0.54
C GLN A 69 16.16 -24.65 0.02
N ILE A 70 15.13 -25.44 -0.29
CA ILE A 70 13.82 -24.89 -0.68
C ILE A 70 12.94 -24.85 0.56
N LEU A 71 12.27 -23.71 0.78
CA LEU A 71 11.43 -23.47 1.94
C LEU A 71 10.10 -22.84 1.50
N GLU A 72 8.99 -23.46 1.86
CA GLU A 72 7.68 -22.82 1.70
C GLU A 72 7.46 -21.73 2.76
N ARG A 73 6.84 -20.61 2.36
CA ARG A 73 6.52 -19.46 3.22
C ARG A 73 5.93 -19.85 4.58
N LYS A 74 5.06 -20.86 4.63
CA LYS A 74 4.39 -21.28 5.87
C LYS A 74 5.35 -21.74 6.98
N TYR A 75 6.56 -22.15 6.61
CA TYR A 75 7.60 -22.59 7.55
C TYR A 75 8.59 -21.49 7.94
N LEU A 76 8.52 -20.34 7.28
CA LEU A 76 9.42 -19.20 7.49
C LEU A 76 9.49 -18.73 8.95
N PRO A 77 8.38 -18.64 9.73
CA PRO A 77 8.45 -18.17 11.12
C PRO A 77 9.34 -19.00 12.05
N ASN A 78 9.57 -20.28 11.71
CA ASN A 78 10.37 -21.20 12.52
C ASN A 78 11.73 -21.52 11.88
N PHE A 79 12.08 -20.85 10.76
CA PHE A 79 13.31 -21.12 10.04
C PHE A 79 14.46 -20.24 10.56
N ILE A 80 15.63 -20.84 10.72
CA ILE A 80 16.84 -20.14 11.17
C ILE A 80 17.78 -19.97 9.98
N PHE A 81 18.01 -18.71 9.61
CA PHE A 81 18.96 -18.32 8.60
C PHE A 81 20.37 -18.22 9.17
N ALA A 82 21.34 -18.73 8.43
CA ALA A 82 22.76 -18.51 8.71
C ALA A 82 23.14 -17.08 8.28
N PRO A 83 24.14 -16.44 8.90
CA PRO A 83 24.55 -15.08 8.55
C PRO A 83 24.99 -14.90 7.09
N ASP A 84 25.48 -15.97 6.46
CA ASP A 84 25.99 -16.02 5.08
C ASP A 84 24.97 -16.56 4.06
N ASP A 85 23.75 -16.89 4.49
CA ASP A 85 22.69 -17.34 3.57
C ASP A 85 22.38 -16.26 2.52
N VAL A 86 22.16 -16.71 1.27
CA VAL A 86 21.55 -15.88 0.22
C VAL A 86 20.12 -16.33 -0.01
N VAL A 87 19.17 -15.41 0.08
CA VAL A 87 17.75 -15.74 0.03
C VAL A 87 17.19 -15.37 -1.34
N VAL A 88 16.58 -16.34 -2.01
CA VAL A 88 15.93 -16.17 -3.31
C VAL A 88 14.44 -16.33 -3.12
N VAL A 89 13.64 -15.33 -3.49
CA VAL A 89 12.20 -15.34 -3.28
C VAL A 89 11.49 -15.41 -4.63
N VAL A 90 10.76 -16.49 -4.88
CA VAL A 90 9.97 -16.67 -6.10
C VAL A 90 8.51 -16.33 -5.79
N GLY A 91 8.04 -15.18 -6.25
CA GLY A 91 6.68 -14.73 -5.97
C GLY A 91 6.43 -13.26 -6.19
N GLN A 92 5.31 -12.75 -5.67
CA GLN A 92 4.94 -11.34 -5.75
C GLN A 92 5.72 -10.49 -4.74
N ASP A 93 5.70 -9.16 -4.91
CA ASP A 93 6.31 -8.18 -3.99
C ASP A 93 5.97 -8.45 -2.51
N GLY A 94 4.71 -8.78 -2.22
CA GLY A 94 4.27 -9.07 -0.86
C GLY A 94 4.95 -10.29 -0.22
N LEU A 95 5.42 -11.26 -1.01
CA LEU A 95 6.21 -12.37 -0.47
C LEU A 95 7.62 -11.89 -0.11
N VAL A 96 8.26 -11.08 -0.95
CA VAL A 96 9.60 -10.51 -0.69
C VAL A 96 9.58 -9.68 0.59
N ALA A 97 8.62 -8.76 0.72
CA ALA A 97 8.45 -7.95 1.93
C ALA A 97 8.24 -8.81 3.18
N ASN A 98 7.42 -9.87 3.08
CA ASN A 98 7.22 -10.78 4.21
C ASN A 98 8.49 -11.56 4.58
N VAL A 99 9.30 -11.96 3.61
CA VAL A 99 10.55 -12.68 3.85
C VAL A 99 11.54 -11.82 4.63
N ILE A 100 11.68 -10.56 4.24
CA ILE A 100 12.62 -9.60 4.86
C ILE A 100 12.44 -9.49 6.38
N LYS A 101 11.22 -9.64 6.91
CA LYS A 101 10.95 -9.59 8.37
C LYS A 101 11.74 -10.60 9.19
N TYR A 102 12.07 -11.74 8.59
CA TYR A 102 12.71 -12.87 9.26
C TYR A 102 14.22 -12.88 9.06
N LEU A 103 14.74 -11.93 8.27
CA LEU A 103 16.15 -11.83 7.95
C LEU A 103 16.84 -10.82 8.84
N ASP A 104 18.13 -11.05 8.99
CA ASP A 104 19.07 -10.23 9.71
C ASP A 104 20.33 -10.11 8.86
N GLN A 105 20.33 -9.13 7.96
CA GLN A 105 21.42 -8.81 7.04
C GLN A 105 21.58 -9.72 5.81
N GLN A 106 20.89 -10.88 5.71
CA GLN A 106 20.97 -11.72 4.52
C GLN A 106 20.43 -10.98 3.27
N PRO A 107 21.13 -11.03 2.13
CA PRO A 107 20.65 -10.44 0.89
C PRO A 107 19.47 -11.21 0.31
N VAL A 108 18.46 -10.47 -0.15
CA VAL A 108 17.24 -11.00 -0.76
C VAL A 108 17.22 -10.70 -2.25
N ILE A 109 17.03 -11.74 -3.05
CA ILE A 109 16.86 -11.67 -4.50
C ILE A 109 15.39 -11.96 -4.82
N GLY A 110 14.65 -10.97 -5.29
CA GLY A 110 13.27 -11.13 -5.74
C GLY A 110 13.21 -11.61 -7.20
N ILE A 111 12.54 -12.73 -7.44
CA ILE A 111 12.31 -13.31 -8.77
C ILE A 111 10.85 -13.13 -9.15
N ASN A 112 10.59 -12.44 -10.25
CA ASN A 112 9.25 -12.29 -10.83
C ASN A 112 8.88 -13.56 -11.62
N PRO A 113 7.91 -14.37 -11.18
CA PRO A 113 7.50 -15.55 -11.92
C PRO A 113 6.53 -15.24 -13.07
N ASP A 114 5.97 -14.02 -13.14
CA ASP A 114 5.06 -13.60 -14.20
C ASP A 114 5.16 -12.07 -14.43
N ALA A 115 6.18 -11.67 -15.21
CA ALA A 115 6.43 -10.26 -15.54
C ALA A 115 5.34 -9.63 -16.42
N GLY A 116 4.51 -10.44 -17.08
CA GLY A 116 3.37 -9.93 -17.86
C GLY A 116 2.21 -9.50 -16.96
N ARG A 117 2.10 -10.10 -15.77
CA ARG A 117 1.00 -9.84 -14.83
C ARG A 117 1.37 -8.90 -13.69
N TRP A 118 2.64 -8.86 -13.26
CA TRP A 118 3.07 -8.10 -12.09
C TRP A 118 4.15 -7.08 -12.44
N ASP A 119 3.88 -5.82 -12.11
CA ASP A 119 4.80 -4.68 -12.28
C ASP A 119 6.15 -4.90 -11.56
N GLY A 120 6.13 -5.56 -10.39
CA GLY A 120 7.31 -6.08 -9.70
C GLY A 120 8.24 -5.00 -9.13
N VAL A 121 7.77 -4.20 -8.17
CA VAL A 121 8.59 -3.16 -7.52
C VAL A 121 9.80 -3.74 -6.80
N LEU A 122 9.64 -4.95 -6.22
CA LEU A 122 10.69 -5.69 -5.51
C LEU A 122 11.19 -6.90 -6.32
N LEU A 123 10.83 -7.00 -7.60
CA LEU A 123 11.11 -8.17 -8.44
C LEU A 123 11.89 -7.77 -9.70
N PRO A 124 13.14 -7.29 -9.55
CA PRO A 124 13.92 -6.80 -10.68
C PRO A 124 14.45 -7.91 -11.61
N PHE A 125 14.29 -9.19 -11.24
CA PHE A 125 14.89 -10.32 -11.95
C PHE A 125 13.88 -11.37 -12.36
N THR A 126 14.23 -12.14 -13.39
CA THR A 126 13.46 -13.30 -13.86
C THR A 126 14.16 -14.61 -13.48
N PRO A 127 13.49 -15.78 -13.61
CA PRO A 127 14.12 -17.07 -13.33
C PRO A 127 15.43 -17.31 -14.10
N ALA A 128 15.54 -16.82 -15.33
CA ALA A 128 16.74 -16.98 -16.15
C ALA A 128 17.96 -16.20 -15.61
N ASP A 129 17.75 -15.15 -14.82
CA ASP A 129 18.83 -14.32 -14.30
C ASP A 129 19.47 -14.93 -13.04
N VAL A 130 18.72 -15.78 -12.32
CA VAL A 130 18.99 -16.14 -10.92
C VAL A 130 20.41 -16.65 -10.67
N ALA A 131 20.93 -17.52 -11.54
CA ALA A 131 22.25 -18.10 -11.37
C ALA A 131 23.36 -17.04 -11.41
N LYS A 132 23.25 -16.11 -12.36
CA LYS A 132 24.17 -14.99 -12.48
C LYS A 132 24.05 -14.04 -11.29
N ILE A 133 22.83 -13.68 -10.89
CA ILE A 133 22.60 -12.76 -9.77
C ILE A 133 23.16 -13.32 -8.46
N ILE A 134 22.94 -14.60 -8.17
CA ILE A 134 23.51 -15.24 -6.98
C ILE A 134 25.04 -15.17 -7.00
N GLN A 135 25.66 -15.55 -8.12
CA GLN A 135 27.12 -15.52 -8.23
C GLN A 135 27.70 -14.11 -8.04
N GLU A 136 27.05 -13.10 -8.62
CA GLU A 136 27.48 -11.71 -8.48
C GLU A 136 27.22 -11.17 -7.07
N THR A 137 26.14 -11.59 -6.41
CA THR A 137 25.83 -11.26 -5.01
C THR A 137 26.87 -11.84 -4.07
N LEU A 138 27.20 -13.13 -4.22
CA LEU A 138 28.23 -13.82 -3.43
C LEU A 138 29.62 -13.25 -3.68
N ALA A 139 29.88 -12.69 -4.87
CA ALA A 139 31.11 -11.99 -5.20
C ALA A 139 31.13 -10.52 -4.73
N GLY A 140 30.07 -10.02 -4.10
CA GLY A 140 29.95 -8.62 -3.66
C GLY A 140 29.89 -7.60 -4.80
N LYS A 141 29.45 -8.03 -6.00
CA LYS A 141 29.41 -7.20 -7.22
C LYS A 141 28.05 -6.55 -7.48
N ARG A 142 27.01 -6.96 -6.74
CA ARG A 142 25.67 -6.43 -6.87
C ARG A 142 25.43 -5.30 -5.88
N LYS A 143 24.62 -4.33 -6.31
CA LYS A 143 24.13 -3.28 -5.42
C LYS A 143 23.10 -3.87 -4.48
N ILE A 144 23.18 -3.47 -3.22
CA ILE A 144 22.20 -3.80 -2.19
C ILE A 144 21.54 -2.50 -1.75
N GLU A 145 20.21 -2.49 -1.72
CA GLU A 145 19.41 -1.41 -1.14
C GLU A 145 18.95 -1.81 0.26
N ASP A 146 19.18 -0.92 1.22
CA ASP A 146 18.67 -1.06 2.58
C ASP A 146 17.15 -0.87 2.60
N VAL A 147 16.46 -1.67 3.42
CA VAL A 147 15.03 -1.51 3.74
C VAL A 147 14.87 -1.26 5.23
N THR A 148 14.41 -0.07 5.58
CA THR A 148 14.03 0.27 6.96
C THR A 148 12.74 -0.45 7.33
N MET A 149 12.73 -1.12 8.48
CA MET A 149 11.53 -1.72 9.06
C MET A 149 11.03 -0.89 10.25
N ALA A 150 9.73 -0.94 10.50
CA ALA A 150 9.13 -0.44 11.72
C ALA A 150 9.00 -1.58 12.74
N LYS A 151 9.13 -1.24 14.02
CA LYS A 151 8.93 -2.15 15.15
C LYS A 151 7.86 -1.57 16.07
N VAL A 152 6.89 -2.40 16.44
CA VAL A 152 5.99 -2.14 17.57
C VAL A 152 6.34 -3.09 18.70
N ARG A 153 6.41 -2.55 19.92
CA ARG A 153 6.55 -3.32 21.16
C ARG A 153 5.42 -2.97 22.10
N LEU A 154 4.74 -3.98 22.63
CA LEU A 154 3.76 -3.81 23.69
C LEU A 154 4.43 -3.85 25.07
N GLN A 155 3.79 -3.25 26.06
CA GLN A 155 4.27 -3.26 27.45
C GLN A 155 4.50 -4.67 28.03
N ASN A 156 3.80 -5.68 27.52
CA ASN A 156 3.94 -7.09 27.94
C ASN A 156 5.12 -7.81 27.26
N GLY A 157 5.91 -7.12 26.43
CA GLY A 157 7.07 -7.67 25.75
C GLY A 157 6.80 -8.27 24.37
N GLN A 158 5.55 -8.37 23.92
CA GLN A 158 5.25 -8.80 22.56
C GLN A 158 5.73 -7.76 21.54
N GLU A 159 6.26 -8.24 20.41
CA GLU A 159 6.79 -7.40 19.34
C GLU A 159 6.24 -7.85 17.97
N LEU A 160 6.14 -6.89 17.05
CA LEU A 160 5.84 -7.15 15.65
C LEU A 160 6.69 -6.21 14.78
N LEU A 161 7.10 -6.71 13.61
CA LEU A 161 7.84 -5.95 12.60
C LEU A 161 6.96 -5.68 11.37
N ALA A 162 7.11 -4.50 10.78
CA ALA A 162 6.49 -4.15 9.50
C ALA A 162 7.55 -3.70 8.52
N VAL A 163 7.47 -4.21 7.29
CA VAL A 163 8.32 -3.75 6.18
C VAL A 163 7.64 -2.63 5.42
N ASN A 164 6.31 -2.62 5.34
CA ASN A 164 5.51 -1.57 4.73
C ASN A 164 4.82 -0.71 5.79
N ASP A 165 3.86 -1.28 6.51
CA ASP A 165 2.87 -0.54 7.29
C ASP A 165 2.43 -1.29 8.55
N PHE A 166 2.19 -0.56 9.63
CA PHE A 166 1.31 -0.99 10.72
C PHE A 166 -0.07 -0.36 10.58
N PHE A 167 -1.10 -1.15 10.86
CA PHE A 167 -2.41 -0.63 11.25
C PHE A 167 -2.58 -0.77 12.76
N ILE A 168 -3.08 0.28 13.42
CA ILE A 168 -3.47 0.27 14.83
C ILE A 168 -4.91 0.77 14.92
N GLY A 169 -5.84 -0.07 15.37
CA GLY A 169 -7.26 0.31 15.40
C GLY A 169 -8.17 -0.79 15.92
N GLN A 170 -9.41 -0.82 15.43
CA GLN A 170 -10.38 -1.88 15.71
C GLN A 170 -10.53 -2.83 14.53
N ARG A 171 -10.85 -4.10 14.83
CA ARG A 171 -11.22 -5.10 13.81
C ARG A 171 -12.59 -4.86 13.21
N THR A 172 -13.48 -4.23 13.98
CA THR A 172 -14.87 -3.95 13.63
C THR A 172 -15.03 -2.53 13.09
N HIS A 173 -16.22 -2.20 12.58
CA HIS A 173 -16.55 -0.86 12.06
C HIS A 173 -16.75 0.22 13.15
N THR A 174 -16.26 -0.02 14.37
CA THR A 174 -16.38 0.91 15.50
C THR A 174 -15.12 1.76 15.63
N SER A 175 -15.26 3.01 16.08
CA SER A 175 -14.11 3.93 16.19
C SER A 175 -13.08 3.42 17.18
N ALA A 176 -11.81 3.44 16.80
CA ALA A 176 -10.70 3.21 17.70
C ALA A 176 -10.56 4.38 18.67
N ARG A 177 -10.47 4.10 19.97
CA ARG A 177 -10.27 5.10 21.03
C ARG A 177 -8.92 4.88 21.69
N TYR A 178 -8.12 5.92 21.75
CA TYR A 178 -6.74 5.82 22.24
C TYR A 178 -6.21 7.18 22.67
N ILE A 179 -5.07 7.18 23.36
CA ILE A 179 -4.26 8.36 23.60
C ILE A 179 -2.99 8.22 22.76
N ILE A 180 -2.76 9.19 21.87
CA ILE A 180 -1.55 9.28 21.05
C ILE A 180 -0.57 10.25 21.69
N LYS A 181 0.72 9.86 21.78
CA LYS A 181 1.81 10.69 22.30
C LYS A 181 2.96 10.71 21.30
N HIS A 182 3.40 11.90 20.92
CA HIS A 182 4.50 12.10 19.97
C HIS A 182 5.13 13.49 20.17
N SER A 183 6.46 13.59 20.11
CA SER A 183 7.22 14.85 20.27
C SER A 183 6.76 15.71 21.47
N GLY A 184 6.60 15.10 22.65
CA GLY A 184 6.17 15.77 23.88
C GLY A 184 4.68 16.16 23.93
N ARG A 185 3.92 15.97 22.86
CA ARG A 185 2.48 16.19 22.82
C ARG A 185 1.72 14.92 23.19
N LYS A 186 0.56 15.08 23.81
CA LYS A 186 -0.38 14.02 24.17
C LYS A 186 -1.79 14.45 23.78
N GLU A 187 -2.54 13.60 23.09
CA GLU A 187 -3.91 13.89 22.68
C GLU A 187 -4.80 12.63 22.77
N PRO A 188 -5.95 12.69 23.46
CA PRO A 188 -6.97 11.64 23.33
C PRO A 188 -7.66 11.75 21.97
N GLN A 189 -7.83 10.61 21.29
CA GLN A 189 -8.42 10.56 19.96
C GLN A 189 -9.47 9.44 19.82
N SER A 190 -10.37 9.68 18.87
CA SER A 190 -11.31 8.69 18.33
C SER A 190 -11.19 8.75 16.81
N SER A 191 -10.92 7.62 16.14
CA SER A 191 -10.69 7.61 14.69
C SER A 191 -10.97 6.24 14.06
N SER A 192 -10.82 6.10 12.75
CA SER A 192 -10.84 4.80 12.06
C SER A 192 -9.51 4.01 12.22
N GLY A 193 -8.61 4.48 13.09
CA GLY A 193 -7.29 3.91 13.37
C GLY A 193 -6.13 4.83 12.99
N VAL A 194 -4.92 4.30 13.16
CA VAL A 194 -3.64 4.94 12.86
C VAL A 194 -2.85 4.03 11.92
N ILE A 195 -2.26 4.60 10.87
CA ILE A 195 -1.29 3.92 10.02
C ILE A 195 0.09 4.43 10.38
N VAL A 196 1.07 3.54 10.48
CA VAL A 196 2.50 3.89 10.52
C VAL A 196 3.23 3.22 9.38
N SER A 197 3.89 3.99 8.53
CA SER A 197 4.50 3.52 7.28
C SER A 197 6.01 3.71 7.26
N THR A 198 6.71 2.75 6.66
CA THR A 198 8.11 2.86 6.27
C THR A 198 8.24 3.53 4.91
N GLY A 199 9.47 3.77 4.45
CA GLY A 199 9.72 4.23 3.08
C GLY A 199 9.30 3.23 2.00
N LEU A 200 9.29 1.92 2.28
CA LEU A 200 8.78 0.92 1.34
C LEU A 200 7.23 0.94 1.29
N GLY A 201 6.57 1.14 2.43
CA GLY A 201 5.11 1.31 2.54
C GLY A 201 4.55 2.58 1.86
N SER A 202 5.42 3.44 1.33
CA SER A 202 5.05 4.67 0.61
C SER A 202 4.21 4.43 -0.65
N THR A 203 4.10 3.20 -1.13
CA THR A 203 3.25 2.82 -2.26
C THR A 203 1.87 2.29 -1.83
N GLY A 204 1.67 2.00 -0.54
CA GLY A 204 0.48 1.38 0.04
C GLY A 204 -0.52 2.38 0.62
N TRP A 205 -1.01 2.12 1.84
CA TRP A 205 -2.10 2.89 2.43
C TRP A 205 -1.76 4.37 2.63
N MET A 206 -0.54 4.70 3.04
CA MET A 206 -0.12 6.09 3.23
C MET A 206 -0.23 6.91 1.95
N LYS A 207 0.11 6.31 0.80
CA LYS A 207 -0.07 6.93 -0.51
C LYS A 207 -1.53 7.32 -0.74
N SER A 208 -2.46 6.41 -0.43
CA SER A 208 -3.89 6.63 -0.59
C SER A 208 -4.41 7.72 0.33
N VAL A 209 -3.97 7.75 1.60
CA VAL A 209 -4.34 8.78 2.57
C VAL A 209 -3.88 10.16 2.08
N ILE A 210 -2.61 10.31 1.71
CA ILE A 210 -2.05 11.60 1.29
C ILE A 210 -2.63 12.03 -0.05
N ALA A 211 -2.71 11.13 -1.05
CA ALA A 211 -3.27 11.47 -2.36
C ALA A 211 -4.75 11.87 -2.26
N GLY A 212 -5.53 11.18 -1.42
CA GLY A 212 -6.92 11.53 -1.14
C GLY A 212 -7.04 12.91 -0.51
N ALA A 213 -6.29 13.17 0.56
CA ALA A 213 -6.28 14.46 1.24
C ALA A 213 -5.87 15.61 0.31
N SER A 214 -4.79 15.46 -0.45
CA SER A 214 -4.32 16.48 -1.40
C SER A 214 -5.35 16.80 -2.48
N ARG A 215 -6.04 15.78 -3.03
CA ARG A 215 -7.07 15.99 -4.05
C ARG A 215 -8.29 16.68 -3.46
N ILE A 216 -8.83 16.20 -2.34
CA ILE A 216 -9.98 16.84 -1.67
C ILE A 216 -9.64 18.30 -1.33
N SER A 217 -8.48 18.54 -0.71
CA SER A 217 -8.03 19.90 -0.37
C SER A 217 -7.94 20.78 -1.62
N SER A 218 -7.37 20.28 -2.72
CA SER A 218 -7.26 21.06 -3.96
C SER A 218 -8.61 21.38 -4.61
N SER A 219 -9.59 20.47 -4.49
CA SER A 219 -10.94 20.63 -5.05
C SER A 219 -11.83 21.54 -4.21
N VAL A 220 -11.70 21.48 -2.88
CA VAL A 220 -12.53 22.25 -1.94
C VAL A 220 -12.00 23.67 -1.73
N ILE A 221 -10.66 23.85 -1.69
CA ILE A 221 -10.04 25.14 -1.34
C ILE A 221 -9.83 26.05 -2.56
N GLY A 222 -10.03 25.57 -3.80
CA GLY A 222 -10.01 26.35 -5.05
C GLY A 222 -9.21 27.66 -5.00
N HIS A 223 -7.89 27.62 -5.25
CA HIS A 223 -6.96 28.76 -5.29
C HIS A 223 -7.55 30.17 -5.00
N PRO A 224 -7.12 30.80 -3.89
CA PRO A 224 -6.65 32.17 -4.01
C PRO A 224 -5.29 32.32 -3.31
N TYR A 225 -4.22 32.07 -4.06
CA TYR A 225 -2.95 32.75 -3.80
C TYR A 225 -2.75 33.72 -4.95
N GLY A 226 -3.27 34.94 -4.75
CA GLY A 226 -2.94 36.08 -5.59
C GLY A 226 -1.46 36.41 -5.41
N GLY A 227 -0.64 36.00 -6.36
CA GLY A 227 0.56 36.76 -6.66
C GLY A 227 0.09 38.13 -7.13
N GLN A 228 0.52 39.19 -6.45
CA GLN A 228 0.42 40.55 -6.96
C GLN A 228 1.01 40.55 -8.38
N GLN A 229 0.17 40.75 -9.39
CA GLN A 229 0.67 41.29 -10.65
C GLN A 229 0.86 42.78 -10.40
N GLU A 230 2.12 43.20 -10.39
CA GLU A 230 2.49 44.59 -10.53
C GLU A 230 1.82 45.15 -11.79
N ASN A 231 1.13 46.28 -11.60
CA ASN A 231 0.61 47.10 -12.69
C ASN A 231 1.77 47.61 -13.53
N GLU A 232 1.82 47.21 -14.80
CA GLU A 232 2.35 48.08 -15.85
C GLU A 232 1.20 48.46 -16.79
N ASN A 233 0.92 49.76 -16.78
CA ASN A 233 -0.04 50.45 -17.65
C ASN A 233 0.22 50.19 -19.13
N LEU A 234 -0.84 50.19 -19.95
CA LEU A 234 -0.90 50.86 -21.27
C LEU A 234 -2.38 51.03 -21.73
N VAL A 235 -2.90 52.21 -21.42
CA VAL A 235 -3.84 53.16 -22.10
C VAL A 235 -4.69 52.74 -23.34
N SER A 236 -5.92 53.31 -23.38
CA SER A 236 -6.85 53.63 -24.51
C SER A 236 -7.56 52.47 -25.23
N GLU A 237 -8.86 52.48 -25.57
CA GLU A 237 -9.79 53.58 -25.93
C GLU A 237 -11.28 53.13 -25.88
N MET A 238 -12.20 54.11 -26.00
CA MET A 238 -13.68 54.16 -26.08
C MET A 238 -14.33 53.13 -27.06
N ASP A 239 -15.64 52.82 -27.16
CA ASP A 239 -16.88 53.56 -26.90
C ASP A 239 -18.13 52.64 -27.01
N ASP A 240 -19.27 53.14 -26.51
CA ASP A 240 -20.68 52.97 -26.92
C ASP A 240 -21.48 51.64 -26.93
N GLY A 241 -22.68 51.71 -26.31
CA GLY A 241 -23.91 51.25 -26.98
C GLY A 241 -25.01 50.57 -26.14
N MET A 242 -26.01 51.36 -25.73
CA MET A 242 -27.44 51.06 -25.44
C MET A 242 -28.06 49.81 -26.12
N ALA A 243 -29.24 49.26 -25.78
CA ALA A 243 -30.21 49.30 -24.69
C ALA A 243 -31.43 48.44 -25.16
N ASP A 244 -32.25 47.99 -24.20
CA ASP A 244 -33.72 47.88 -24.28
C ASP A 244 -34.40 46.79 -25.15
N TYR A 245 -35.18 45.90 -24.51
CA TYR A 245 -36.64 46.00 -24.46
C TYR A 245 -37.27 44.78 -23.75
N ALA A 246 -38.21 45.07 -22.86
CA ALA A 246 -39.10 44.11 -22.21
C ALA A 246 -40.51 44.15 -22.83
N SER A 247 -41.21 43.01 -22.84
CA SER A 247 -42.67 42.81 -22.79
C SER A 247 -42.93 41.31 -23.03
N GLY A 248 -43.92 40.61 -22.48
CA GLY A 248 -45.06 40.95 -21.66
C GLY A 248 -46.19 39.93 -21.93
N VAL A 249 -46.63 39.23 -20.87
CA VAL A 249 -48.04 38.87 -20.55
C VAL A 249 -48.77 37.72 -21.28
N ALA A 250 -48.87 36.58 -20.57
CA ALA A 250 -50.05 35.82 -20.09
C ALA A 250 -51.10 35.10 -20.99
N ALA A 251 -51.46 33.90 -20.45
CA ALA A 251 -52.80 33.29 -20.26
C ALA A 251 -53.34 32.25 -21.27
N GLY A 252 -53.75 31.08 -20.73
CA GLY A 252 -54.70 30.14 -21.35
C GLY A 252 -54.56 28.67 -20.91
N GLU A 253 -55.42 28.22 -20.00
CA GLU A 253 -55.82 26.80 -19.74
C GLU A 253 -57.37 26.75 -19.87
N PRO A 254 -58.08 25.58 -19.85
CA PRO A 254 -57.68 24.16 -19.91
C PRO A 254 -58.53 23.30 -20.89
N GLU A 255 -58.20 22.01 -21.10
CA GLU A 255 -59.20 20.91 -21.18
C GLU A 255 -58.55 19.51 -21.17
N MET A 256 -59.19 18.57 -20.47
CA MET A 256 -58.78 17.17 -20.28
C MET A 256 -59.30 16.25 -21.40
N LEU A 257 -58.59 15.15 -21.69
CA LEU A 257 -59.14 13.79 -21.86
C LEU A 257 -58.03 12.72 -21.97
N ALA A 258 -58.01 11.83 -20.97
CA ALA A 258 -57.82 10.37 -21.00
C ALA A 258 -56.69 9.67 -21.84
N GLU A 259 -55.80 9.02 -21.06
CA GLU A 259 -55.46 7.57 -21.10
C GLU A 259 -54.30 6.99 -21.99
N VAL A 260 -53.43 6.27 -21.25
CA VAL A 260 -52.59 5.08 -21.57
C VAL A 260 -51.23 5.22 -22.29
N ALA A 261 -50.27 4.52 -21.67
CA ALA A 261 -48.98 3.98 -22.18
C ALA A 261 -47.75 4.89 -22.14
N ALA A 262 -46.92 4.67 -21.12
CA ALA A 262 -45.53 5.13 -21.08
C ALA A 262 -44.64 4.21 -21.95
N PRO A 263 -43.82 4.76 -22.87
CA PRO A 263 -42.70 4.03 -23.44
C PRO A 263 -41.35 4.52 -22.90
N HIS A 264 -40.42 3.56 -22.89
CA HIS A 264 -39.00 3.67 -22.59
C HIS A 264 -38.32 4.90 -23.21
N VAL A 265 -37.51 5.60 -22.41
CA VAL A 265 -36.58 6.63 -22.90
C VAL A 265 -35.16 6.05 -22.90
N GLU A 266 -34.69 5.71 -24.10
CA GLU A 266 -33.28 5.66 -24.44
C GLU A 266 -32.71 7.09 -24.40
N ASN A 267 -31.72 7.32 -23.54
CA ASN A 267 -31.06 8.62 -23.46
C ASN A 267 -29.87 8.63 -24.42
N SER A 268 -30.10 9.15 -25.62
CA SER A 268 -29.05 9.50 -26.59
C SER A 268 -28.44 10.85 -26.20
N ALA A 269 -27.13 10.88 -25.98
CA ALA A 269 -26.39 12.09 -25.68
C ALA A 269 -26.13 12.92 -26.96
N PRO A 270 -26.39 14.23 -26.99
CA PRO A 270 -25.90 15.08 -28.06
C PRO A 270 -24.48 15.58 -27.77
N ALA A 271 -23.62 15.45 -28.78
CA ALA A 271 -22.24 15.89 -28.79
C ALA A 271 -22.11 17.38 -29.13
N MET A 272 -20.97 17.94 -28.68
CA MET A 272 -20.32 19.20 -29.05
C MET A 272 -20.83 20.51 -28.45
N PHE A 273 -20.01 21.07 -27.54
CA PHE A 273 -19.27 22.31 -27.83
C PHE A 273 -17.87 22.28 -27.23
N SER A 274 -16.92 22.72 -28.05
CA SER A 274 -15.47 22.66 -27.90
C SER A 274 -14.90 23.88 -27.16
N ARG A 275 -13.64 23.73 -26.69
CA ARG A 275 -12.72 24.68 -26.06
C ARG A 275 -12.93 24.96 -24.57
N HIS A 276 -12.27 24.17 -23.74
CA HIS A 276 -11.73 24.65 -22.46
C HIS A 276 -10.22 24.76 -22.59
N LYS A 277 -9.71 25.98 -22.31
CA LYS A 277 -8.29 26.28 -22.16
C LYS A 277 -7.66 25.24 -21.23
N THR A 278 -6.55 24.66 -21.69
CA THR A 278 -5.70 23.76 -20.92
C THR A 278 -5.23 24.47 -19.65
N LEU A 279 -5.93 24.28 -18.53
CA LEU A 279 -5.37 24.57 -17.21
C LEU A 279 -4.17 23.65 -17.03
N ASN A 280 -3.01 24.25 -16.76
CA ASN A 280 -1.80 23.55 -16.40
C ASN A 280 -2.07 22.70 -15.15
N LYS A 281 -2.40 21.41 -15.34
CA LYS A 281 -2.55 20.42 -14.26
C LYS A 281 -1.16 20.15 -13.69
N LYS A 282 -0.79 20.83 -12.61
CA LYS A 282 0.16 20.24 -11.65
C LYS A 282 -0.54 19.06 -10.97
N THR A 283 -0.52 17.92 -11.65
CA THR A 283 -0.78 16.63 -11.01
C THR A 283 0.35 16.42 -10.01
N TYR A 284 0.05 16.39 -8.71
CA TYR A 284 1.00 15.95 -7.68
C TYR A 284 1.46 14.54 -8.05
N GLY A 285 2.68 14.43 -8.57
CA GLY A 285 3.25 13.18 -9.05
C GLY A 285 3.68 12.28 -7.89
N ILE A 286 3.85 10.98 -8.17
CA ILE A 286 4.43 9.98 -7.24
C ILE A 286 5.79 10.47 -6.68
N SER A 287 6.53 11.27 -7.45
CA SER A 287 7.80 11.86 -7.03
C SER A 287 7.68 12.84 -5.86
N GLU A 288 6.57 13.58 -5.73
CA GLU A 288 6.34 14.48 -4.58
C GLU A 288 5.96 13.70 -3.32
N LEU A 289 5.20 12.60 -3.45
CA LEU A 289 4.87 11.72 -2.33
C LEU A 289 6.11 11.00 -1.78
N SER A 290 7.05 10.63 -2.65
CA SER A 290 8.34 10.06 -2.22
C SER A 290 9.20 11.04 -1.43
N ARG A 291 9.06 12.37 -1.66
CA ARG A 291 9.71 13.38 -0.81
C ARG A 291 9.10 13.45 0.59
N VAL A 292 7.81 13.15 0.70
CA VAL A 292 7.10 13.15 1.97
C VAL A 292 7.46 11.89 2.76
N ILE A 293 7.34 10.70 2.15
CA ILE A 293 7.38 9.38 2.83
C ILE A 293 8.78 8.75 2.88
N GLY A 294 9.71 9.18 2.03
CA GLY A 294 11.08 8.67 1.99
C GLY A 294 11.28 7.50 1.02
N LYS A 295 12.54 7.08 0.87
CA LYS A 295 12.97 5.91 0.08
C LYS A 295 13.03 4.66 0.96
N TRP A 296 13.21 3.48 0.38
CA TRP A 296 13.22 2.21 1.13
C TRP A 296 14.16 2.21 2.35
N GLY A 297 15.38 2.75 2.19
CA GLY A 297 16.38 2.84 3.25
C GLY A 297 16.29 4.09 4.13
N SER A 298 15.31 4.98 3.91
CA SER A 298 15.14 6.19 4.72
C SER A 298 14.96 5.83 6.18
N ARG A 299 15.72 6.50 7.07
CA ARG A 299 15.67 6.28 8.52
C ARG A 299 14.59 7.15 9.17
N GLU A 300 13.37 7.03 8.70
CA GLU A 300 12.20 7.68 9.28
C GLU A 300 10.96 6.82 9.04
N LEU A 301 9.97 6.94 9.92
CA LEU A 301 8.62 6.43 9.70
C LEU A 301 7.65 7.59 9.61
N ILE A 302 6.48 7.37 9.04
CA ILE A 302 5.39 8.35 9.01
C ILE A 302 4.16 7.74 9.65
N PHE A 303 3.54 8.47 10.56
CA PHE A 303 2.21 8.10 11.03
C PHE A 303 1.15 9.04 10.48
N ALA A 304 -0.04 8.49 10.25
CA ALA A 304 -1.23 9.24 9.89
C ALA A 304 -2.46 8.64 10.60
N VAL A 305 -3.28 9.50 11.18
CA VAL A 305 -4.57 9.14 11.76
C VAL A 305 -5.60 9.11 10.65
N ARG A 306 -6.32 7.99 10.53
CA ARG A 306 -7.41 7.85 9.56
C ARG A 306 -8.72 8.35 10.15
N GLU A 307 -9.38 9.26 9.42
CA GLU A 307 -10.74 9.72 9.72
C GLU A 307 -10.91 10.08 11.21
N PRO A 308 -10.20 11.12 11.70
CA PRO A 308 -10.31 11.53 13.09
C PRO A 308 -11.68 12.14 13.39
N PHE A 309 -12.31 11.72 14.48
CA PHE A 309 -13.64 12.12 14.93
C PHE A 309 -13.52 13.05 16.17
N PRO A 310 -13.46 14.39 15.98
CA PRO A 310 -13.38 15.33 17.10
C PRO A 310 -14.63 15.32 17.97
N SER A 311 -14.46 15.57 19.26
CA SER A 311 -15.55 15.72 20.22
C SER A 311 -15.14 16.63 21.39
N LYS A 312 -16.01 16.77 22.40
CA LYS A 312 -15.64 17.47 23.64
C LYS A 312 -14.44 16.85 24.36
N THR A 313 -14.11 15.59 24.09
CA THR A 313 -13.06 14.84 24.78
C THR A 313 -12.00 14.24 23.84
N THR A 314 -12.07 14.52 22.53
CA THR A 314 -11.12 14.01 21.53
C THR A 314 -10.68 15.09 20.55
N GLY A 315 -9.38 15.12 20.24
CA GLY A 315 -8.77 16.13 19.36
C GLY A 315 -8.38 15.60 17.98
N THR A 316 -7.87 16.50 17.13
CA THR A 316 -7.36 16.22 15.79
C THR A 316 -6.05 16.97 15.48
N ASN A 317 -5.34 17.45 16.51
CA ASN A 317 -4.13 18.23 16.30
C ASN A 317 -2.89 17.35 16.08
N LEU A 318 -2.94 16.06 16.47
CA LEU A 318 -1.84 15.11 16.33
C LEU A 318 -2.23 13.98 15.36
N ILE A 319 -2.49 14.34 14.10
CA ILE A 319 -3.01 13.41 13.08
C ILE A 319 -1.97 12.97 12.05
N PHE A 320 -0.79 13.58 12.04
CA PHE A 320 0.28 13.29 11.09
C PHE A 320 1.62 13.67 11.70
N GLY A 321 2.66 12.89 11.42
CA GLY A 321 4.02 13.21 11.84
C GLY A 321 5.05 12.18 11.37
N LYS A 322 6.31 12.55 11.50
CA LYS A 322 7.46 11.68 11.25
C LYS A 322 8.00 11.15 12.57
N ILE A 323 8.46 9.91 12.59
CA ILE A 323 9.16 9.28 13.72
C ILE A 323 10.61 9.08 13.28
N LEU A 324 11.54 9.81 13.89
CA LEU A 324 12.97 9.71 13.63
C LEU A 324 13.64 8.60 14.48
N PRO A 325 14.90 8.22 14.22
CA PRO A 325 15.56 7.08 14.89
C PRO A 325 15.57 7.13 16.42
N ASP A 326 15.68 8.33 17.00
CA ASP A 326 15.71 8.55 18.46
C ASP A 326 14.34 8.96 19.03
N GLU A 327 13.29 8.87 18.22
CA GLU A 327 11.93 9.20 18.59
C GLU A 327 11.04 7.95 18.63
N ALA A 328 9.89 8.09 19.27
CA ALA A 328 8.89 7.03 19.29
C ALA A 328 7.48 7.61 19.25
N LEU A 329 6.60 6.90 18.56
CA LEU A 329 5.16 7.11 18.68
C LEU A 329 4.63 6.16 19.76
N ARG A 330 3.96 6.72 20.76
CA ARG A 330 3.27 5.91 21.78
C ARG A 330 1.77 6.01 21.57
N ILE A 331 1.11 4.86 21.60
CA ILE A 331 -0.34 4.78 21.55
C ILE A 331 -0.79 3.94 22.75
N GLU A 332 -1.70 4.51 23.53
CA GLU A 332 -2.32 3.85 24.68
C GLU A 332 -3.77 3.53 24.32
N SER A 333 -4.14 2.26 24.34
CA SER A 333 -5.47 1.82 23.96
C SER A 333 -6.50 2.15 25.03
N LEU A 334 -7.65 2.65 24.59
CA LEU A 334 -8.88 2.80 25.39
C LEU A 334 -10.01 1.92 24.83
N MET A 335 -9.67 0.93 23.98
CA MET A 335 -10.63 0.05 23.32
C MET A 335 -10.94 -1.15 24.22
N GLY A 336 -12.16 -1.27 24.72
CA GLY A 336 -12.51 -2.35 25.66
C GLY A 336 -12.27 -3.76 25.10
N GLU A 337 -12.50 -3.93 23.80
CA GLU A 337 -12.32 -5.18 23.06
C GLU A 337 -11.97 -4.88 21.60
N ASN A 338 -11.59 -5.92 20.84
CA ASN A 338 -11.34 -5.88 19.40
C ASN A 338 -10.25 -4.89 18.94
N GLY A 339 -9.46 -4.34 19.87
CA GLY A 339 -8.29 -3.55 19.55
C GLY A 339 -7.19 -4.42 18.96
N VAL A 340 -6.58 -3.96 17.86
CA VAL A 340 -5.64 -4.74 17.07
C VAL A 340 -4.48 -3.89 16.56
N ILE A 341 -3.29 -4.50 16.52
CA ILE A 341 -2.15 -4.02 15.73
C ILE A 341 -1.73 -5.14 14.78
N PHE A 342 -1.64 -4.86 13.48
CA PHE A 342 -1.12 -5.82 12.50
C PHE A 342 -0.21 -5.15 11.49
N SER A 343 0.65 -5.93 10.83
CA SER A 343 1.64 -5.45 9.87
C SER A 343 1.34 -5.92 8.45
N ASP A 344 1.64 -5.09 7.45
CA ASP A 344 1.70 -5.43 6.03
C ASP A 344 0.47 -6.17 5.48
N GLY A 345 -0.72 -5.80 5.95
CA GLY A 345 -1.99 -6.40 5.53
C GLY A 345 -2.24 -7.82 6.07
N MET A 346 -1.41 -8.33 6.98
CA MET A 346 -1.55 -9.67 7.55
C MET A 346 -2.32 -9.65 8.88
N GLU A 347 -3.65 -9.60 8.82
CA GLU A 347 -4.50 -9.62 10.03
C GLU A 347 -4.37 -10.89 10.88
N SER A 348 -3.93 -12.01 10.28
CA SER A 348 -3.72 -13.27 10.99
C SER A 348 -2.52 -13.24 11.94
N ASP A 349 -1.59 -12.31 11.74
CA ASP A 349 -0.39 -12.11 12.56
C ASP A 349 -0.48 -10.73 13.24
N PHE A 350 -1.22 -10.70 14.34
CA PHE A 350 -1.62 -9.47 15.01
C PHE A 350 -1.30 -9.52 16.51
N LEU A 351 -1.17 -8.33 17.10
CA LEU A 351 -1.14 -8.15 18.54
C LEU A 351 -2.50 -7.63 19.03
N ALA A 352 -3.04 -8.26 20.07
CA ALA A 352 -4.22 -7.75 20.75
C ALA A 352 -3.87 -6.43 21.46
N PHE A 353 -4.70 -5.41 21.26
CA PHE A 353 -4.42 -4.04 21.70
C PHE A 353 -5.63 -3.43 22.39
N ASN A 354 -6.13 -4.13 23.41
CA ASN A 354 -7.27 -3.70 24.22
C ASN A 354 -6.85 -2.70 25.31
N SER A 355 -7.85 -2.15 25.98
CA SER A 355 -7.74 -1.06 26.94
C SER A 355 -6.68 -1.32 28.01
N GLY A 356 -5.89 -0.29 28.33
CA GLY A 356 -4.79 -0.38 29.29
C GLY A 356 -3.50 -0.94 28.70
N THR A 357 -3.45 -1.22 27.39
CA THR A 357 -2.22 -1.60 26.68
C THR A 357 -1.55 -0.37 26.06
N GLU A 358 -0.24 -0.19 26.28
CA GLU A 358 0.58 0.77 25.54
C GLU A 358 1.41 0.06 24.45
N ALA A 359 1.41 0.64 23.25
CA ALA A 359 2.25 0.27 22.12
C ALA A 359 3.30 1.36 21.88
N LEU A 360 4.56 0.93 21.79
CA LEU A 360 5.70 1.78 21.45
C LEU A 360 6.14 1.45 20.02
N ILE A 361 5.99 2.42 19.11
CA ILE A 361 6.38 2.29 17.71
C ILE A 361 7.66 3.07 17.45
N THR A 362 8.65 2.37 16.89
CA THR A 362 10.01 2.85 16.62
C THR A 362 10.52 2.28 15.30
N LEU A 363 11.65 2.78 14.81
CA LEU A 363 12.39 2.05 13.78
C LEU A 363 12.94 0.75 14.36
N ALA A 364 12.91 -0.33 13.58
CA ALA A 364 13.61 -1.55 13.93
C ALA A 364 15.13 -1.34 13.86
N GLU A 365 15.86 -2.03 14.73
CA GLU A 365 17.33 -2.12 14.63
C GLU A 365 17.73 -2.91 13.38
N LYS A 366 17.02 -4.00 13.13
CA LYS A 366 17.17 -4.84 11.94
C LYS A 366 16.75 -4.11 10.67
N ARG A 367 17.42 -4.45 9.58
CA ARG A 367 17.19 -3.91 8.24
C ARG A 367 17.12 -5.03 7.21
N GLY A 368 16.29 -4.84 6.21
CA GLY A 368 16.28 -5.70 5.03
C GLY A 368 17.37 -5.29 4.04
N HIS A 369 17.87 -6.26 3.29
CA HIS A 369 18.85 -6.06 2.23
C HIS A 369 18.29 -6.65 0.94
N ILE A 370 17.97 -5.81 -0.02
CA ILE A 370 17.44 -6.25 -1.32
C ILE A 370 18.50 -6.06 -2.39
N VAL A 371 18.74 -7.12 -3.17
CA VAL A 371 19.60 -7.07 -4.35
C VAL A 371 18.83 -6.42 -5.49
N VAL A 372 19.43 -5.40 -6.12
CA VAL A 372 18.84 -4.63 -7.24
C VAL A 372 19.66 -4.64 -8.52
#